data_AF-A0A1G2ZSV8-F1
#
_entry.id   AF-A0A1G2ZSV8-F1
#
_cell.length_a   1.000
_cell.length_b   1.000
_cell.length_c   1.000
_cell.angle_alpha   90.00
_cell.angle_beta   90.00
_cell.angle_gamma   90.00
#
_symmetry.space_group_name_H-M   'P 1'
#
loop_
_entity.id
_entity.type
_entity.pdbx_description
1 polymer ?
#
loop_
_entity_poly.entity_id
_entity_poly.type
_entity_poly.pdbx_seq_one_letter_code
_entity_poly.pdbx_strand_id
1 'polypeptide(L)'
;MSSVEHKIAEPFHEVLDGRHVLPKPIEIIETLERHHEYHGNIEGESPLSAGIAYHVMNDLIHAHGDAYICGVFHVGPFTCMQEGVATAKIEAMAKELRKRKPDLVFPIIHAFFGDSASANLDSEIAVFAEQCYQKRNMLKEKEEHRAAPEVAPGPIDIRPIPKTQHKARSLAERQK
;
A
#
# COMPACT_ATOMS: atom_id res chain seq x y z
N MET A 1 0.85 18.15 -14.30
CA MET A 1 -0.43 18.88 -14.11
C MET A 1 -0.52 20.00 -15.12
N SER A 2 -1.70 20.21 -15.70
CA SER A 2 -1.94 21.33 -16.62
C SER A 2 -2.01 22.66 -15.86
N SER A 3 -1.79 23.79 -16.56
CA SER A 3 -1.94 25.13 -15.96
C SER A 3 -3.34 25.38 -15.37
N VAL A 4 -4.36 24.66 -15.85
CA VAL A 4 -5.74 24.78 -15.39
C VAL A 4 -5.93 24.02 -14.08
N GLU A 5 -5.42 22.79 -13.98
CA GLU A 5 -5.46 21.98 -12.75
C GLU A 5 -4.81 22.72 -11.57
N HIS A 6 -3.65 23.35 -11.81
CA HIS A 6 -2.97 24.12 -10.77
C HIS A 6 -3.79 25.32 -10.28
N LYS A 7 -4.44 26.06 -11.19
CA LYS A 7 -5.29 27.20 -10.82
C LYS A 7 -6.56 26.79 -10.09
N ILE A 8 -7.09 25.60 -10.38
CA ILE A 8 -8.25 25.05 -9.69
C ILE A 8 -7.86 24.54 -8.30
N ALA A 9 -6.68 23.93 -8.16
CA ALA A 9 -6.21 23.38 -6.88
C ALA A 9 -5.72 24.44 -5.89
N GLU A 10 -5.14 25.55 -6.38
CA GLU A 10 -4.53 26.59 -5.54
C GLU A 10 -5.46 27.13 -4.43
N PRO A 11 -6.73 27.49 -4.68
CA PRO A 11 -7.62 27.94 -3.61
C PRO A 11 -7.90 26.90 -2.52
N PHE A 12 -7.69 25.62 -2.81
CA PHE A 12 -7.99 24.50 -1.93
C PHE A 12 -6.72 23.86 -1.34
N HIS A 13 -5.54 24.46 -1.51
CA HIS A 13 -4.26 23.85 -1.10
C HIS A 13 -4.25 23.37 0.36
N GLU A 14 -4.85 24.11 1.30
CA GLU A 14 -4.95 23.70 2.72
C GLU A 14 -5.78 22.42 2.92
N VAL A 15 -6.89 22.26 2.16
CA VAL A 15 -7.77 21.09 2.29
C VAL A 15 -7.32 19.91 1.40
N LEU A 16 -6.45 20.18 0.43
CA LEU A 16 -5.85 19.19 -0.46
C LEU A 16 -4.53 18.64 0.07
N ASP A 17 -3.94 19.26 1.11
CA ASP A 17 -2.71 18.77 1.72
C ASP A 17 -2.87 17.33 2.23
N GLY A 18 -1.86 16.50 1.98
CA GLY A 18 -1.88 15.06 2.29
C GLY A 18 -2.86 14.20 1.48
N ARG A 19 -3.60 14.76 0.50
CA ARG A 19 -4.49 13.97 -0.37
C ARG A 19 -3.71 13.30 -1.50
N HIS A 20 -4.02 12.03 -1.74
CA HIS A 20 -3.49 11.29 -2.89
C HIS A 20 -4.35 11.55 -4.13
N VAL A 21 -3.68 11.87 -5.24
CA VAL A 21 -4.31 11.89 -6.55
C VAL A 21 -4.45 10.44 -7.00
N LEU A 22 -5.69 9.94 -7.02
CA LEU A 22 -6.01 8.65 -7.61
C LEU A 22 -5.87 8.71 -9.14
N PRO A 23 -5.67 7.56 -9.81
CA PRO A 23 -5.71 7.50 -11.27
C PRO A 23 -7.01 8.09 -11.82
N LYS A 24 -6.99 8.53 -13.07
CA LYS A 24 -8.19 9.11 -13.69
C LYS A 24 -9.30 8.05 -13.72
N PRO A 25 -10.58 8.44 -13.62
CA PRO A 25 -11.70 7.51 -13.67
C PRO A 25 -11.63 6.48 -14.81
N ILE A 26 -11.23 6.92 -16.01
CA ILE A 26 -11.07 6.03 -17.17
C ILE A 26 -9.95 4.99 -16.95
N GLU A 27 -8.83 5.39 -16.37
CA GLU A 27 -7.68 4.51 -16.08
C GLU A 27 -8.06 3.48 -15.01
N ILE A 28 -8.90 3.87 -14.04
CA ILE A 28 -9.46 2.97 -13.03
C ILE A 28 -10.32 1.90 -13.71
N ILE A 29 -11.24 2.30 -14.59
CA ILE A 29 -12.13 1.38 -15.30
C ILE A 29 -11.33 0.42 -16.19
N GLU A 30 -10.41 0.94 -17.01
CA GLU A 30 -9.53 0.13 -17.87
C GLU A 30 -8.68 -0.87 -17.07
N THR A 31 -8.27 -0.50 -15.85
CA THR A 31 -7.55 -1.40 -14.95
C THR A 31 -8.44 -2.57 -14.52
N LEU A 32 -9.68 -2.29 -14.09
CA LEU A 32 -10.60 -3.35 -13.71
C LEU A 32 -10.96 -4.28 -14.87
N GLU A 33 -11.14 -3.72 -16.08
CA GLU A 33 -11.40 -4.50 -17.29
C GLU A 33 -10.25 -5.44 -17.63
N ARG A 34 -9.02 -4.93 -17.62
CA ARG A 34 -7.80 -5.72 -17.87
C ARG A 34 -7.63 -6.87 -16.87
N HIS A 35 -8.11 -6.71 -15.65
CA HIS A 35 -8.05 -7.73 -14.61
C HIS A 35 -9.32 -8.59 -14.52
N HIS A 36 -10.26 -8.43 -15.46
CA HIS A 36 -11.53 -9.16 -15.51
C HIS A 36 -12.37 -9.02 -14.23
N GLU A 37 -12.21 -7.91 -13.51
CA GLU A 37 -12.98 -7.64 -12.31
C GLU A 37 -14.28 -6.90 -12.65
N TYR A 38 -14.29 -6.10 -13.71
CA TYR A 38 -15.43 -5.28 -14.06
C TYR A 38 -15.47 -5.04 -15.57
N HIS A 39 -16.61 -4.61 -16.11
CA HIS A 39 -16.76 -4.25 -17.51
C HIS A 39 -17.21 -2.80 -17.63
N GLY A 40 -16.57 -2.00 -18.50
CA GLY A 40 -16.79 -0.55 -18.64
C GLY A 40 -18.18 -0.17 -19.14
N ASN A 41 -18.85 -1.06 -19.87
CA ASN A 41 -20.29 -0.95 -20.19
C ASN A 41 -21.22 -0.94 -18.96
N ILE A 42 -20.74 -1.34 -17.78
CA ILE A 42 -21.51 -1.13 -16.56
C ILE A 42 -21.18 0.30 -16.10
N GLU A 43 -22.06 1.23 -16.45
CA GLU A 43 -21.90 2.65 -16.20
C GLU A 43 -22.30 3.05 -14.77
N GLY A 44 -21.96 4.28 -14.38
CA GLY A 44 -22.29 4.87 -13.09
C GLY A 44 -21.10 4.97 -12.16
N GLU A 45 -21.37 5.08 -10.86
CA GLU A 45 -20.36 5.32 -9.82
C GLU A 45 -19.75 4.04 -9.26
N SER A 46 -20.48 2.92 -9.34
CA SER A 46 -20.04 1.62 -8.82
C SER A 46 -18.70 1.10 -9.39
N PRO A 47 -18.33 1.32 -10.67
CA PRO A 47 -17.03 0.92 -11.21
C PRO A 47 -15.90 1.69 -10.54
N LEU A 48 -16.12 2.97 -10.20
CA LEU A 48 -15.11 3.81 -9.56
C LEU A 48 -14.87 3.37 -8.13
N SER A 49 -15.93 3.15 -7.34
CA SER A 49 -15.80 2.66 -5.96
C SER A 49 -15.12 1.29 -5.90
N ALA A 50 -15.52 0.36 -6.78
CA ALA A 50 -14.87 -0.94 -6.88
C ALA A 50 -13.40 -0.82 -7.29
N GLY A 51 -13.09 0.08 -8.24
CA GLY A 51 -11.74 0.30 -8.73
C GLY A 51 -10.81 0.93 -7.71
N ILE A 52 -11.29 1.87 -6.91
CA ILE A 52 -10.50 2.44 -5.80
C ILE A 52 -10.16 1.34 -4.79
N ALA A 53 -11.14 0.53 -4.40
CA ALA A 53 -10.91 -0.59 -3.50
C ALA A 53 -9.92 -1.60 -4.10
N TYR A 54 -10.01 -1.89 -5.40
CA TYR A 54 -9.06 -2.76 -6.11
C TYR A 54 -7.62 -2.22 -6.02
N HIS A 55 -7.42 -0.92 -6.21
CA HIS A 55 -6.10 -0.30 -6.11
C HIS A 55 -5.53 -0.39 -4.69
N VAL A 56 -6.35 -0.19 -3.66
CA VAL A 56 -5.94 -0.36 -2.26
C VAL A 56 -5.60 -1.82 -1.96
N MET A 57 -6.45 -2.76 -2.36
CA MET A 57 -6.28 -4.20 -2.13
C MET A 57 -4.99 -4.77 -2.77
N ASN A 58 -4.58 -4.20 -3.90
CA ASN A 58 -3.42 -4.67 -4.66
C ASN A 58 -2.16 -3.80 -4.47
N ASP A 59 -2.15 -2.94 -3.43
CA ASP A 59 -1.05 -2.02 -3.11
C ASP A 59 -0.60 -1.18 -4.35
N LEU A 60 -1.56 -0.77 -5.20
CA LEU A 60 -1.30 0.04 -6.39
C LEU A 60 -1.25 1.55 -6.10
N ILE A 61 -1.58 1.94 -4.87
CA ILE A 61 -1.49 3.33 -4.40
C ILE A 61 -0.21 3.48 -3.59
N HIS A 62 0.61 4.44 -3.99
CA HIS A 62 1.85 4.76 -3.32
C HIS A 62 1.62 5.90 -2.34
N ALA A 63 2.17 5.77 -1.14
CA ALA A 63 2.18 6.85 -0.16
C ALA A 63 3.04 8.02 -0.67
N HIS A 64 2.72 9.23 -0.22
CA HIS A 64 3.51 10.41 -0.47
C HIS A 64 3.88 11.02 0.89
N GLY A 65 5.17 10.99 1.25
CA GLY A 65 5.61 11.33 2.59
C GLY A 65 5.06 10.36 3.64
N ASP A 66 4.43 10.89 4.68
CA ASP A 66 3.80 10.12 5.77
C ASP A 66 2.30 9.86 5.57
N ALA A 67 1.74 10.28 4.43
CA ALA A 67 0.34 10.05 4.08
C ALA A 67 0.17 8.64 3.50
N TYR A 68 -0.17 7.66 4.36
CA TYR A 68 -0.45 6.28 3.97
C TYR A 68 -1.95 6.01 3.84
N ILE A 69 -2.40 5.43 2.73
CA ILE A 69 -3.76 4.90 2.62
C ILE A 69 -3.81 3.52 3.25
N CYS A 70 -4.49 3.41 4.39
CA CYS A 70 -4.46 2.22 5.24
C CYS A 70 -5.77 1.44 5.25
N GLY A 71 -6.84 1.97 4.65
CA GLY A 71 -8.14 1.31 4.59
C GLY A 71 -9.14 2.12 3.76
N VAL A 72 -10.31 1.52 3.50
CA VAL A 72 -11.41 2.15 2.76
C VAL A 72 -12.63 2.23 3.66
N PHE A 73 -13.10 3.45 3.91
CA PHE A 73 -14.42 3.70 4.48
C PHE A 73 -15.39 4.03 3.35
N HIS A 74 -16.12 3.04 2.87
CA HIS A 74 -17.07 3.20 1.77
C HIS A 74 -18.44 3.60 2.33
N VAL A 75 -18.88 4.81 2.01
CA VAL A 75 -20.13 5.39 2.53
C VAL A 75 -21.04 5.77 1.37
N GLY A 76 -22.33 5.42 1.48
CA GLY A 76 -23.31 5.70 0.44
C GLY A 76 -24.73 5.93 0.94
N PRO A 77 -25.64 6.49 0.13
CA PRO A 77 -27.05 6.57 0.47
C PRO A 77 -27.66 5.17 0.62
N PHE A 78 -28.44 4.98 1.69
CA PHE A 78 -29.23 3.77 1.85
C PHE A 78 -30.17 3.60 0.66
N THR A 79 -30.36 2.36 0.19
CA THR A 79 -31.13 1.97 -1.02
C THR A 79 -30.53 2.33 -2.38
N CYS A 80 -29.40 3.02 -2.43
CA CYS A 80 -28.83 3.35 -3.73
C CYS A 80 -28.19 2.11 -4.39
N MET A 81 -28.64 1.84 -5.62
CA MET A 81 -28.33 0.61 -6.34
C MET A 81 -26.84 0.52 -6.68
N GLN A 82 -26.21 1.64 -7.05
CA GLN A 82 -24.80 1.67 -7.45
C GLN A 82 -23.88 1.31 -6.28
N GLU A 83 -24.20 1.76 -5.08
CA GLU A 83 -23.45 1.51 -3.85
C GLU A 83 -23.65 0.07 -3.38
N GLY A 84 -24.84 -0.50 -3.60
CA GLY A 84 -25.07 -1.94 -3.44
C GLY A 84 -24.22 -2.79 -4.38
N VAL A 85 -24.17 -2.43 -5.67
CA VAL A 85 -23.31 -3.10 -6.67
C VAL A 85 -21.83 -2.97 -6.31
N ALA A 86 -21.38 -1.78 -5.92
CA ALA A 86 -20.01 -1.54 -5.49
C ALA A 86 -19.65 -2.40 -4.26
N THR A 87 -20.50 -2.39 -3.23
CA THR A 87 -20.30 -3.16 -2.00
C THR A 87 -20.17 -4.66 -2.30
N ALA A 88 -21.13 -5.22 -3.03
CA ALA A 88 -21.09 -6.63 -3.41
C ALA A 88 -19.83 -6.99 -4.19
N LYS A 89 -19.39 -6.12 -5.11
CA LYS A 89 -18.18 -6.35 -5.91
C LYS A 89 -16.91 -6.27 -5.07
N ILE A 90 -16.81 -5.28 -4.19
CA ILE A 90 -15.68 -5.10 -3.26
C ILE A 90 -15.54 -6.32 -2.36
N GLU A 91 -16.64 -6.79 -1.77
CA GLU A 91 -16.63 -8.00 -0.93
C GLU A 91 -16.23 -9.26 -1.70
N ALA A 92 -16.69 -9.40 -2.96
CA ALA A 92 -16.31 -10.53 -3.81
C ALA A 92 -14.81 -10.53 -4.11
N MET A 93 -14.24 -9.37 -4.47
CA MET A 93 -12.79 -9.21 -4.71
C MET A 93 -11.99 -9.49 -3.44
N ALA A 94 -12.42 -8.92 -2.31
CA ALA A 94 -11.82 -9.13 -1.00
C ALA A 94 -11.74 -10.62 -0.65
N LYS A 95 -12.86 -11.33 -0.81
CA LYS A 95 -12.97 -12.75 -0.52
C LYS A 95 -12.05 -13.58 -1.41
N GLU A 96 -12.00 -13.29 -2.71
CA GLU A 96 -11.13 -14.01 -3.65
C GLU A 96 -9.65 -13.75 -3.36
N LEU A 97 -9.28 -12.51 -3.03
CA LEU A 97 -7.91 -12.15 -2.68
C LEU A 97 -7.44 -12.87 -1.40
N ARG A 98 -8.29 -12.95 -0.37
CA ARG A 98 -7.99 -13.68 0.88
C ARG A 98 -7.76 -15.18 0.68
N LYS A 99 -8.37 -15.81 -0.33
CA LYS A 99 -8.07 -17.21 -0.66
C LYS A 99 -6.62 -17.40 -1.13
N ARG A 100 -6.07 -16.40 -1.83
CA ARG A 100 -4.71 -16.44 -2.38
C ARG A 100 -3.68 -15.88 -1.39
N LYS A 101 -4.08 -14.92 -0.56
CA LYS A 101 -3.24 -14.23 0.43
C LYS A 101 -4.00 -14.16 1.77
N PRO A 102 -4.02 -15.25 2.55
CA PRO A 102 -4.80 -15.32 3.80
C PRO A 102 -4.32 -14.32 4.85
N ASP A 103 -3.02 -14.00 4.85
CA ASP A 103 -2.42 -13.05 5.81
C ASP A 103 -2.58 -11.58 5.40
N LEU A 104 -3.25 -11.30 4.28
CA LEU A 104 -3.38 -9.93 3.78
C LEU A 104 -4.41 -9.14 4.58
N VAL A 105 -3.94 -8.09 5.25
CA VAL A 105 -4.79 -7.09 5.91
C VAL A 105 -5.08 -5.96 4.92
N PHE A 106 -6.34 -5.82 4.53
CA PHE A 106 -6.88 -4.65 3.83
C PHE A 106 -8.22 -4.28 4.50
N PRO A 107 -8.22 -3.25 5.36
CA PRO A 107 -9.41 -2.84 6.10
C PRO A 107 -10.42 -2.18 5.16
N ILE A 108 -11.64 -2.70 5.13
CA ILE A 108 -12.76 -2.08 4.41
C ILE A 108 -14.00 -2.16 5.31
N ILE A 109 -14.67 -1.03 5.49
CA ILE A 109 -15.97 -0.95 6.15
C ILE A 109 -16.96 -0.26 5.20
N HIS A 110 -18.17 -0.80 5.16
CA HIS A 110 -19.29 -0.29 4.37
C HIS A 110 -20.31 0.34 5.32
N ALA A 111 -20.63 1.62 5.11
CA ALA A 111 -21.68 2.31 5.84
C ALA A 111 -22.68 2.96 4.90
N PHE A 112 -23.89 3.14 5.40
CA PHE A 112 -24.96 3.78 4.65
C PHE A 112 -25.54 4.92 5.47
N PHE A 113 -25.78 6.07 4.84
CA PHE A 113 -26.58 7.13 5.46
C PHE A 113 -28.05 6.95 5.08
N GLY A 114 -28.93 6.92 6.07
CA GLY A 114 -30.35 6.63 5.96
C GLY A 114 -31.06 6.83 7.30
N ASP A 115 -32.32 6.37 7.41
CA ASP A 115 -33.19 6.73 8.54
C ASP A 115 -32.77 6.15 9.91
N SER A 116 -31.90 5.14 9.96
CA SER A 116 -31.37 4.63 11.24
C SER A 116 -29.90 4.20 11.14
N ALA A 117 -29.11 4.62 12.13
CA ALA A 117 -27.73 4.17 12.28
C ALA A 117 -27.71 2.67 12.64
N SER A 118 -26.73 1.92 12.11
CA SER A 118 -26.52 0.55 12.58
C SER A 118 -26.08 0.59 14.04
N ALA A 119 -26.71 -0.22 14.90
CA ALA A 119 -26.42 -0.22 16.34
C ALA A 119 -24.97 -0.61 16.69
N ASN A 120 -24.24 -1.19 15.72
CA ASN A 120 -22.89 -1.67 15.89
C ASN A 120 -21.83 -0.79 15.19
N LEU A 121 -22.23 0.31 14.53
CA LEU A 121 -21.31 1.11 13.69
C LEU A 121 -20.06 1.55 14.45
N ASP A 122 -20.22 2.00 15.70
CA ASP A 122 -19.10 2.46 16.52
C ASP A 122 -18.08 1.33 16.79
N SER A 123 -18.57 0.10 17.00
CA SER A 123 -17.72 -1.06 17.19
C SER A 123 -17.00 -1.45 15.90
N GLU A 124 -17.69 -1.38 14.76
CA GLU A 124 -17.11 -1.65 13.45
C GLU A 124 -16.03 -0.61 13.10
N ILE A 125 -16.28 0.67 13.37
CA ILE A 125 -15.32 1.76 13.18
C ILE A 125 -14.10 1.56 14.09
N ALA A 126 -14.28 1.16 15.35
CA ALA A 126 -13.17 0.91 16.26
C ALA A 126 -12.26 -0.22 15.75
N VAL A 127 -12.85 -1.34 15.30
CA VAL A 127 -12.08 -2.45 14.70
C VAL A 127 -11.39 -2.00 13.41
N PHE A 128 -12.09 -1.27 12.55
CA PHE A 128 -11.54 -0.73 11.30
C PHE A 128 -10.34 0.19 11.57
N ALA A 129 -10.42 1.07 12.56
CA ALA A 129 -9.34 1.98 12.93
C ALA A 129 -8.09 1.22 13.39
N GLU A 130 -8.25 0.20 14.23
CA GLU A 130 -7.13 -0.65 14.68
C GLU A 130 -6.46 -1.38 13.51
N GLN A 131 -7.25 -1.92 12.58
CA GLN A 131 -6.70 -2.56 11.39
C GLN A 131 -5.97 -1.56 10.48
N CYS A 132 -6.46 -0.31 10.38
CA CYS A 132 -5.76 0.75 9.67
C CYS A 132 -4.43 1.11 10.33
N TYR A 133 -4.37 1.20 11.66
CA TYR A 133 -3.11 1.45 12.36
C TYR A 133 -2.09 0.33 12.16
N GLN A 134 -2.52 -0.93 12.17
CA GLN A 134 -1.66 -2.06 11.86
C GLN A 134 -1.11 -1.97 10.43
N LYS A 135 -1.97 -1.74 9.43
CA LYS A 135 -1.54 -1.57 8.03
C LYS A 135 -0.57 -0.38 7.88
N ARG A 136 -0.80 0.73 8.57
CA ARG A 136 0.11 1.89 8.57
C ARG A 136 1.50 1.52 9.03
N ASN A 137 1.62 0.80 10.14
CA ASN A 137 2.93 0.40 10.68
C ASN A 137 3.66 -0.54 9.71
N MET A 138 2.95 -1.51 9.13
CA MET A 138 3.51 -2.39 8.09
C MET A 138 4.00 -1.61 6.86
N LEU A 139 3.27 -0.57 6.42
CA LEU A 139 3.67 0.26 5.29
C LEU A 139 4.89 1.13 5.63
N LYS A 140 4.96 1.71 6.83
CA LYS A 140 6.12 2.46 7.31
C LYS A 140 7.37 1.60 7.35
N GLU A 141 7.28 0.42 7.95
CA GLU A 141 8.38 -0.54 7.97
C GLU A 141 8.84 -0.88 6.54
N LYS A 142 7.91 -1.14 5.63
CA LYS A 142 8.24 -1.44 4.22
C LYS A 142 8.99 -0.29 3.53
N GLU A 143 8.57 0.96 3.74
CA GLU A 143 9.25 2.13 3.17
C GLU A 143 10.61 2.40 3.82
N GLU A 144 10.76 2.21 5.14
CA GLU A 144 12.05 2.30 5.83
C GLU A 144 13.05 1.26 5.32
N HIS A 145 12.60 0.02 5.10
CA HIS A 145 13.42 -1.04 4.50
C HIS A 145 13.73 -0.80 3.02
N ARG A 146 12.87 -0.07 2.30
CA ARG A 146 13.08 0.33 0.90
C ARG A 146 14.04 1.52 0.78
N ALA A 147 14.03 2.42 1.77
CA ALA A 147 14.88 3.60 1.85
C ALA A 147 16.28 3.31 2.41
N ALA A 148 16.48 2.18 3.09
CA ALA A 148 17.82 1.68 3.36
C ALA A 148 18.51 1.39 2.02
N PRO A 149 19.57 2.11 1.62
CA PRO A 149 20.35 1.68 0.48
C PRO A 149 20.87 0.28 0.83
N GLU A 150 20.73 -0.66 -0.11
CA GLU A 150 21.60 -1.82 -0.13
C GLU A 150 23.03 -1.27 -0.09
N VAL A 151 23.61 -1.22 1.12
CA VAL A 151 25.06 -1.12 1.24
C VAL A 151 25.52 -2.44 0.66
N ALA A 152 25.79 -2.43 -0.64
CA ALA A 152 26.54 -3.49 -1.30
C ALA A 152 27.68 -3.85 -0.33
N PRO A 153 27.88 -5.13 0.02
CA PRO A 153 29.00 -5.48 0.86
C PRO A 153 30.24 -4.94 0.17
N GLY A 154 30.80 -3.88 0.76
CA GLY A 154 32.05 -3.29 0.28
C GLY A 154 33.08 -4.40 0.19
N PRO A 155 34.06 -4.29 -0.72
CA PRO A 155 35.01 -5.37 -0.96
C PRO A 155 35.63 -5.78 0.39
N ILE A 156 35.49 -7.07 0.71
CA ILE A 156 36.11 -7.67 1.89
C ILE A 156 37.60 -7.34 1.79
N ASP A 157 38.10 -6.54 2.72
CA ASP A 157 39.50 -6.14 2.75
C ASP A 157 40.33 -7.34 3.24
N ILE A 158 40.84 -8.11 2.29
CA ILE A 158 41.71 -9.26 2.55
C ILE A 158 43.04 -8.71 3.04
N ARG A 159 43.25 -8.74 4.37
CA ARG A 159 44.54 -8.37 4.98
C ARG A 159 45.62 -9.36 4.52
N PRO A 160 46.80 -8.89 4.06
CA PRO A 160 47.88 -9.78 3.68
C PRO A 160 48.44 -10.50 4.91
N ILE A 161 48.57 -11.82 4.80
CA ILE A 161 49.22 -12.68 5.80
C ILE A 161 50.70 -12.29 5.89
N PRO A 162 51.27 -12.09 7.10
CA PRO A 162 52.69 -11.76 7.24
C PRO A 162 53.55 -12.86 6.61
N LYS A 163 54.49 -12.46 5.75
CA LYS A 163 55.48 -13.37 5.18
C LYS A 163 56.33 -13.94 6.32
N THR A 164 56.12 -15.22 6.62
CA THR A 164 57.03 -16.03 7.42
C THR A 164 58.40 -16.01 6.76
N GLN A 165 59.37 -15.33 7.39
CA GLN A 165 60.77 -15.41 6.97
C GLN A 165 61.28 -16.81 7.29
N HIS A 166 61.36 -17.65 6.26
CA HIS A 166 62.08 -18.91 6.32
C HIS A 166 63.16 -18.96 5.25
N LYS A 167 64.39 -18.61 5.67
CA LYS A 167 65.69 -19.08 5.13
C LYS A 167 66.78 -18.49 6.02
N ALA A 168 67.83 -19.18 6.45
CA ALA A 168 68.15 -20.60 6.58
C ALA A 168 69.44 -20.67 7.43
N ARG A 169 69.52 -21.67 8.30
CA ARG A 169 70.72 -22.35 8.86
C ARG A 169 72.12 -21.72 8.67
N SER A 170 72.82 -21.55 9.80
CA SER A 170 74.09 -22.28 10.12
C SER A 170 74.27 -22.27 11.65
N LEU A 171 74.11 -23.36 12.40
CA LEU A 171 75.12 -24.39 12.66
C LEU A 171 76.55 -23.85 12.86
N ALA A 172 76.82 -23.41 14.10
CA ALA A 172 78.05 -23.67 14.84
C ALA A 172 77.54 -24.18 16.21
N GLU A 173 77.64 -25.45 16.59
CA GLU A 173 78.87 -26.15 17.02
C GLU A 173 79.79 -25.22 17.81
N ARG A 174 80.27 -25.51 19.02
CA ARG A 174 80.27 -26.68 19.90
C ARG A 174 81.08 -26.16 21.11
N GLN A 175 80.73 -26.64 22.30
CA GLN A 175 81.64 -26.90 23.42
C GLN A 175 82.24 -25.73 24.22
N LYS A 176 81.95 -25.81 25.53
CA LYS A 176 82.70 -25.37 26.71
C LYS A 176 82.63 -23.90 27.12
#